data_AF-A0A7Y7M8Y4-F1
#
_entry.id   AF-A0A7Y7M8Y4-F1
#
_cell.length_a   1.000
_cell.length_b   1.000
_cell.length_c   1.000
_cell.angle_alpha   90.00
_cell.angle_beta   90.00
_cell.angle_gamma   90.00
#
_symmetry.space_group_name_H-M   'P 1'
#
loop_
_entity.id
_entity.type
_entity.pdbx_description
1 polymer ?
#
loop_
_entity_poly.entity_id
_entity_poly.type
_entity_poly.pdbx_seq_one_letter_code
_entity_poly.pdbx_strand_id
1 'polypeptide(L)'
;MTMRGLILGALITVVFTASNVYLGLKIGLTVASSIPAAVISMSVLRALGGGTILENNLVQTQASAAGTLSCVFISFPCLVLIGYWQHFPYFQVMLLSLAGGMTGVLFTVPLRRAMVTHSSLPYPEGVAAAEILKAGSDSGSPESLQALMTGGLVSAVVTLATGGLRVL
;
A
#
# COMPACT_ATOMS: atom_id res chain seq x y z
N MET A 1 -1.56 20.39 1.12
CA MET A 1 -1.82 19.56 -0.07
C MET A 1 -0.84 19.96 -1.14
N THR A 2 0.24 19.19 -1.32
CA THR A 2 1.24 19.47 -2.36
C THR A 2 1.01 18.54 -3.55
N MET A 3 1.00 19.10 -4.75
CA MET A 3 0.88 18.34 -6.01
C MET A 3 1.92 17.22 -6.12
N ARG A 4 3.11 17.43 -5.53
CA ARG A 4 4.22 16.46 -5.48
C ARG A 4 3.85 15.15 -4.79
N GLY A 5 3.36 15.22 -3.55
CA GLY A 5 2.93 14.04 -2.79
C GLY A 5 1.76 13.29 -3.45
N LEU A 6 0.83 14.00 -4.10
CA LEU A 6 -0.27 13.38 -4.83
C LEU A 6 0.22 12.54 -6.02
N ILE A 7 1.13 13.10 -6.82
CA ILE A 7 1.69 12.42 -8.00
C ILE A 7 2.53 11.20 -7.55
N LEU A 8 3.37 11.38 -6.52
CA LEU A 8 4.19 10.29 -6.00
C LEU A 8 3.32 9.15 -5.46
N GLY A 9 2.31 9.48 -4.65
CA GLY A 9 1.40 8.49 -4.10
C GLY A 9 0.56 7.79 -5.14
N ALA A 10 0.11 8.50 -6.19
CA ALA A 10 -0.59 7.89 -7.32
C ALA A 10 0.31 6.88 -8.07
N LEU A 11 1.56 7.23 -8.32
CA LEU A 11 2.52 6.35 -9.01
C LEU A 11 2.83 5.09 -8.17
N ILE A 12 3.08 5.27 -6.87
CA ILE A 12 3.29 4.16 -5.93
C ILE A 12 2.05 3.26 -5.88
N THR A 13 0.85 3.86 -5.82
CA THR A 13 -0.43 3.13 -5.79
C THR A 13 -0.58 2.22 -7.00
N VAL A 14 -0.34 2.73 -8.22
CA VAL A 14 -0.45 1.92 -9.45
C VAL A 14 0.53 0.74 -9.43
N VAL A 15 1.79 0.99 -9.07
CA VAL A 15 2.84 -0.05 -9.02
C VAL A 15 2.52 -1.11 -7.97
N PHE A 16 2.08 -0.72 -6.78
CA PHE A 16 1.74 -1.65 -5.70
C PHE A 16 0.47 -2.43 -5.99
N THR A 17 -0.57 -1.81 -6.57
CA THR A 17 -1.78 -2.54 -6.99
C THR A 17 -1.43 -3.58 -8.06
N ALA A 18 -0.66 -3.21 -9.09
CA ALA A 18 -0.23 -4.16 -10.12
C ALA A 18 0.59 -5.32 -9.54
N SER A 19 1.54 -5.00 -8.65
CA SER A 19 2.39 -6.01 -7.99
C SER A 19 1.58 -6.96 -7.10
N ASN A 20 0.65 -6.43 -6.30
CA ASN A 20 -0.20 -7.26 -5.43
C ASN A 20 -1.20 -8.12 -6.21
N VAL A 21 -1.76 -7.62 -7.32
CA VAL A 21 -2.63 -8.42 -8.18
C VAL A 21 -1.83 -9.55 -8.83
N TYR A 22 -0.63 -9.26 -9.34
CA TYR A 22 0.24 -10.28 -9.94
C TYR A 22 0.68 -11.36 -8.93
N LEU A 23 1.18 -10.94 -7.76
CA LEU A 23 1.58 -11.86 -6.70
C LEU A 23 0.37 -12.65 -6.16
N GLY A 24 -0.78 -12.00 -6.01
CA GLY A 24 -2.03 -12.64 -5.62
C GLY A 24 -2.45 -13.74 -6.59
N LEU A 25 -2.34 -13.51 -7.90
CA LEU A 25 -2.64 -14.52 -8.92
C LEU A 25 -1.58 -15.64 -8.99
N LYS A 26 -0.31 -15.33 -8.75
CA LYS A 26 0.80 -16.28 -8.92
C LYS A 26 1.04 -17.18 -7.71
N ILE A 27 1.00 -16.60 -6.51
CA ILE A 27 1.37 -17.28 -5.25
C ILE A 27 0.26 -17.22 -4.19
N GLY A 28 -0.88 -16.57 -4.46
CA GLY A 28 -2.00 -16.47 -3.52
C GLY A 28 -1.74 -15.57 -2.31
N LEU A 29 -0.55 -14.96 -2.21
CA LEU A 29 -0.12 -14.13 -1.10
C LEU A 29 -0.11 -12.65 -1.52
N THR A 30 -0.60 -11.79 -0.64
CA THR A 30 -0.50 -10.33 -0.77
C THR A 30 0.49 -9.78 0.25
N VAL A 31 1.17 -8.69 -0.10
CA VAL A 31 2.16 -8.08 0.79
C VAL A 31 1.60 -6.78 1.35
N ALA A 32 1.74 -6.59 2.66
CA ALA A 32 1.37 -5.34 3.32
C ALA A 32 2.13 -4.17 2.67
N SER A 33 1.40 -3.31 1.97
CA SER A 33 1.98 -2.28 1.10
C SER A 33 2.25 -0.96 1.82
N SER A 34 1.64 -0.76 3.00
CA SER A 34 1.64 0.51 3.72
C SER A 34 3.01 0.90 4.31
N ILE A 35 3.75 -0.06 4.88
CA ILE A 35 5.07 0.20 5.50
C ILE A 35 6.15 0.47 4.46
N PRO A 36 6.33 -0.37 3.41
CA PRO A 36 7.32 -0.10 2.37
C PRO A 36 7.04 1.21 1.62
N ALA A 37 5.77 1.49 1.31
CA ALA A 37 5.39 2.73 0.63
C ALA A 37 5.70 3.97 1.47
N ALA A 38 5.50 3.92 2.80
CA ALA A 38 5.86 5.02 3.69
C ALA A 38 7.38 5.29 3.70
N VAL A 39 8.21 4.25 3.74
CA VAL A 39 9.68 4.39 3.69
C VAL A 39 10.16 4.94 2.35
N ILE A 40 9.60 4.46 1.24
CA ILE A 40 9.90 4.97 -0.11
C ILE A 40 9.50 6.45 -0.22
N SER A 41 8.30 6.80 0.25
CA SER A 41 7.80 8.19 0.26
C SER A 41 8.73 9.12 1.05
N MET A 42 9.13 8.71 2.26
CA MET A 42 10.05 9.48 3.09
C MET A 42 11.40 9.68 2.41
N SER A 43 11.96 8.62 1.82
CA SER A 43 13.26 8.67 1.15
C SER A 43 13.23 9.62 -0.06
N VAL A 44 12.18 9.54 -0.87
CA VAL A 44 12.02 10.35 -2.09
C VAL A 44 11.73 11.81 -1.74
N LEU A 45 10.81 12.10 -0.81
CA LEU A 45 10.51 13.48 -0.43
C LEU A 45 11.68 14.17 0.27
N ARG A 46 12.48 13.42 1.04
CA ARG A 46 13.67 13.97 1.70
C ARG A 46 14.79 14.26 0.71
N ALA A 47 14.97 13.42 -0.33
CA ALA A 47 15.86 13.72 -1.45
C ALA A 47 15.41 14.94 -2.28
N LEU A 48 14.11 15.25 -2.28
CA LEU A 48 13.50 16.39 -3.00
C LEU A 48 13.36 17.68 -2.16
N GLY A 49 13.93 17.72 -0.95
CA GLY A 49 14.20 18.97 -0.22
C GLY A 49 13.20 19.40 0.85
N GLY A 50 12.48 18.48 1.50
CA GLY A 50 11.72 18.82 2.73
C GLY A 50 10.35 18.15 2.85
N GLY A 51 10.34 16.83 3.08
CA GLY A 51 9.10 16.06 3.20
C GLY A 51 8.36 16.33 4.50
N THR A 52 7.11 16.80 4.41
CA THR A 52 6.26 16.97 5.59
C THR A 52 5.57 15.66 5.99
N ILE A 53 5.31 15.47 7.29
CA ILE A 53 4.60 14.29 7.82
C ILE A 53 3.23 14.10 7.14
N LEU A 54 2.57 15.22 6.80
CA LEU A 54 1.27 15.25 6.13
C LEU A 54 1.32 14.67 4.71
N GLU A 55 2.40 14.94 3.96
CA GLU A 55 2.56 14.39 2.61
C GLU A 55 2.85 12.89 2.64
N ASN A 56 3.72 12.44 3.54
CA ASN A 56 4.01 11.02 3.70
C ASN A 56 2.78 10.25 4.20
N ASN A 57 1.97 10.84 5.08
CA ASN A 57 0.71 10.25 5.52
C ASN A 57 -0.31 10.11 4.36
N LEU A 58 -0.36 11.11 3.48
CA LEU A 58 -1.21 11.06 2.28
C LEU A 58 -0.78 9.90 1.36
N VAL A 59 0.51 9.79 1.06
CA VAL A 59 1.04 8.70 0.23
C VAL A 59 0.81 7.33 0.87
N GLN A 60 1.03 7.20 2.18
CA GLN A 60 0.78 5.96 2.91
C GLN A 60 -0.69 5.54 2.84
N THR A 61 -1.61 6.49 3.01
CA THR A 61 -3.05 6.22 2.94
C THR A 61 -3.45 5.75 1.54
N GLN A 62 -2.90 6.36 0.50
CA GLN A 62 -3.10 5.92 -0.89
C GLN A 62 -2.54 4.50 -1.12
N ALA A 63 -1.34 4.21 -0.63
CA ALA A 63 -0.73 2.89 -0.74
C ALA A 63 -1.50 1.80 0.02
N SER A 64 -2.08 2.13 1.18
CA SER A 64 -2.97 1.23 1.92
C SER A 64 -4.23 0.89 1.12
N ALA A 65 -4.85 1.91 0.51
CA ALA A 65 -5.99 1.71 -0.38
C ALA A 65 -5.62 0.88 -1.63
N ALA A 66 -4.41 1.04 -2.16
CA ALA A 66 -3.88 0.23 -3.26
C ALA A 66 -3.90 -1.28 -2.94
N GLY A 67 -3.52 -1.62 -1.70
CA GLY A 67 -3.50 -2.98 -1.18
C GLY A 67 -4.91 -3.59 -1.10
N THR A 68 -5.89 -2.86 -0.58
CA THR A 68 -7.27 -3.37 -0.46
C THR A 68 -7.97 -3.49 -1.81
N LEU A 69 -7.71 -2.57 -2.75
CA LEU A 69 -8.20 -2.67 -4.13
C LEU A 69 -7.65 -3.89 -4.86
N SER A 70 -6.47 -4.38 -4.49
CA SER A 70 -5.88 -5.56 -5.14
C SER A 70 -6.68 -6.84 -4.88
N CYS A 71 -7.45 -6.95 -3.79
CA CYS A 71 -8.28 -8.13 -3.44
C CYS A 71 -9.25 -8.57 -4.54
N VAL A 72 -9.48 -7.71 -5.53
CA VAL A 72 -10.14 -8.01 -6.79
C VAL A 72 -9.58 -9.26 -7.50
N PHE A 73 -8.28 -9.56 -7.33
CA PHE A 73 -7.68 -10.79 -7.88
C PHE A 73 -8.27 -12.08 -7.30
N ILE A 74 -8.97 -12.04 -6.16
CA ILE A 74 -9.63 -13.22 -5.59
C ILE A 74 -10.99 -13.41 -6.26
N SER A 75 -11.74 -12.33 -6.46
CA SER A 75 -13.14 -12.38 -6.89
C SER A 75 -13.30 -12.81 -8.35
N PHE A 76 -12.58 -12.17 -9.28
CA PHE A 76 -12.78 -12.44 -10.71
C PHE A 76 -12.32 -13.81 -11.20
N PRO A 77 -11.13 -14.34 -10.85
CA PRO A 77 -10.79 -15.69 -11.25
C PRO A 77 -11.69 -16.73 -10.58
N CYS A 78 -12.20 -16.48 -9.36
CA CYS A 78 -13.20 -17.36 -8.74
C CYS A 78 -14.46 -17.50 -9.61
N LEU A 79 -14.98 -16.39 -10.17
CA LEU A 79 -16.13 -16.40 -11.10
C LEU A 79 -15.86 -17.21 -12.38
N VAL A 80 -14.63 -17.15 -12.90
CA VAL A 80 -14.20 -17.92 -14.07
C VAL A 80 -14.07 -19.41 -13.72
N LEU A 81 -13.50 -19.75 -12.57
CA LEU A 81 -13.33 -21.13 -12.10
C LEU A 81 -14.66 -21.85 -11.82
N ILE A 82 -15.67 -21.12 -11.36
CA ILE A 82 -17.04 -21.64 -11.15
C ILE A 82 -17.77 -21.88 -12.50
N GLY A 83 -17.19 -21.44 -13.62
CA GLY A 83 -17.75 -21.64 -14.96
C GLY A 83 -18.84 -20.64 -15.34
N TYR A 84 -19.11 -19.64 -14.50
CA TYR A 84 -20.09 -18.58 -14.76
C TYR A 84 -19.66 -17.67 -15.93
N TRP A 85 -18.34 -17.44 -16.05
CA TRP A 85 -17.75 -16.72 -17.17
C TRP A 85 -16.86 -17.65 -18.00
N GLN A 86 -17.28 -17.90 -19.24
CA GLN A 86 -16.50 -18.67 -20.22
C GLN A 86 -15.39 -17.83 -20.87
N HIS A 87 -15.54 -16.50 -20.88
CA HIS A 87 -14.58 -15.53 -21.41
C HIS A 87 -14.35 -14.45 -20.33
N PHE A 88 -13.24 -13.70 -20.37
CA PHE A 88 -12.97 -12.64 -19.38
C PHE A 88 -13.53 -11.28 -19.86
N PRO A 89 -14.72 -10.84 -19.41
CA PRO A 89 -15.34 -9.61 -19.91
C PRO A 89 -14.67 -8.38 -19.28
N TYR A 90 -13.62 -7.86 -19.92
CA TYR A 90 -12.84 -6.72 -19.44
C TYR A 90 -13.69 -5.51 -19.04
N PHE A 91 -14.75 -5.20 -19.79
CA PHE A 91 -15.61 -4.05 -19.51
C PHE A 91 -16.47 -4.23 -18.25
N GLN A 92 -16.99 -5.44 -18.04
CA GLN A 92 -17.78 -5.77 -16.84
C GLN A 92 -16.89 -5.82 -15.60
N VAL A 93 -15.71 -6.42 -15.73
CA VAL A 93 -14.66 -6.44 -14.69
C VAL A 93 -14.26 -5.02 -14.29
N MET A 94 -14.05 -4.14 -15.27
CA MET A 94 -13.73 -2.73 -15.02
C MET A 94 -14.86 -2.02 -14.27
N LEU A 95 -16.11 -2.16 -14.73
CA LEU A 95 -17.28 -1.56 -14.08
C LEU A 95 -17.50 -2.10 -12.66
N LEU A 96 -17.36 -3.41 -12.44
CA LEU A 96 -17.48 -4.01 -11.11
C LEU A 96 -16.37 -3.53 -10.17
N SER A 97 -15.13 -3.44 -10.66
CA SER A 97 -13.99 -2.95 -9.87
C SER A 97 -14.19 -1.48 -9.49
N LEU A 98 -14.69 -0.68 -10.43
CA LEU A 98 -14.98 0.74 -10.21
C LEU A 98 -16.13 0.93 -9.22
N ALA A 99 -17.23 0.19 -9.38
CA ALA A 99 -18.35 0.20 -8.44
C ALA A 99 -17.94 -0.28 -7.04
N GLY A 100 -17.14 -1.34 -6.95
CA GLY A 100 -16.59 -1.86 -5.70
C GLY A 100 -15.68 -0.86 -5.01
N GLY A 101 -14.80 -0.20 -5.76
CA GLY A 101 -13.94 0.88 -5.25
C GLY A 101 -14.75 2.07 -4.73
N MET A 102 -15.73 2.54 -5.48
CA MET A 102 -16.62 3.64 -5.04
C MET A 102 -17.41 3.27 -3.79
N THR A 103 -17.92 2.04 -3.73
CA THR A 103 -18.66 1.53 -2.57
C THR A 103 -17.75 1.48 -1.33
N GLY A 104 -16.49 1.03 -1.48
CA GLY A 104 -15.51 1.03 -0.39
C GLY A 104 -15.20 2.43 0.15
N VAL A 105 -15.06 3.42 -0.74
CA VAL A 105 -14.90 4.83 -0.33
C VAL A 105 -16.11 5.32 0.45
N LEU A 106 -17.33 4.99 0.00
CA LEU A 106 -18.56 5.39 0.67
C LEU A 106 -18.69 4.75 2.07
N PHE A 107 -18.33 3.47 2.19
CA PHE A 107 -18.35 2.76 3.46
C PHE A 107 -17.23 3.16 4.43
N THR A 108 -16.18 3.84 3.97
CA THR A 108 -15.11 4.36 4.85
C THR A 108 -15.66 5.34 5.89
N VAL A 109 -16.64 6.17 5.52
CA VAL A 109 -17.24 7.17 6.42
C VAL A 109 -17.99 6.55 7.62
N PRO A 110 -18.92 5.60 7.44
CA PRO A 110 -19.61 4.96 8.56
C PRO A 110 -18.69 4.05 9.38
N LEU A 111 -17.81 3.27 8.73
CA LEU A 111 -16.86 2.39 9.43
C LEU A 111 -15.91 3.19 10.34
N ARG A 112 -15.48 4.38 9.91
CA ARG A 112 -14.69 5.28 10.77
C ARG A 112 -15.44 5.63 12.06
N ARG A 113 -16.75 5.93 12.00
CA ARG A 113 -17.53 6.23 13.23
C ARG A 113 -17.69 5.01 14.13
N ALA A 114 -17.95 3.84 13.55
CA ALA A 114 -18.14 2.61 14.32
C ALA A 114 -16.84 2.16 15.01
N MET A 115 -15.70 2.23 14.30
CA MET A 115 -14.42 1.73 14.81
C MET A 115 -13.64 2.74 15.65
N VAL A 116 -13.73 4.05 15.38
CA VAL A 116 -12.90 5.06 16.07
C VAL A 116 -13.61 5.66 17.29
N THR A 117 -14.91 5.92 17.21
CA THR A 117 -15.63 6.68 18.26
C THR A 117 -16.31 5.80 19.31
N HIS A 118 -16.57 4.51 19.02
CA HIS A 118 -17.33 3.62 19.91
C HIS A 118 -16.56 2.36 20.35
N SER A 119 -15.26 2.28 20.07
CA SER A 119 -14.47 1.07 20.32
C SER A 119 -13.17 1.40 21.05
N SER A 120 -12.86 0.64 22.10
CA SER A 120 -11.62 0.73 22.89
C SER A 120 -10.49 -0.17 22.35
N LEU A 121 -10.58 -0.63 21.10
CA LEU A 121 -9.54 -1.50 20.53
C LEU A 121 -8.22 -0.73 20.30
N PRO A 122 -7.06 -1.30 20.69
CA PRO A 122 -5.74 -0.76 20.36
C PRO A 122 -5.53 -0.69 18.84
N TYR A 123 -4.84 0.35 18.35
CA TYR A 123 -4.51 0.55 16.93
C TYR A 123 -3.01 0.26 16.65
N PRO A 124 -2.55 -1.00 16.72
CA PRO A 124 -1.12 -1.33 16.64
C PRO A 124 -0.46 -0.92 15.31
N GLU A 125 -1.11 -1.15 14.16
CA GLU A 125 -0.55 -0.77 12.85
C GLU A 125 -0.53 0.73 12.63
N GLY A 126 -1.58 1.44 13.07
CA GLY A 126 -1.66 2.90 12.97
C GLY A 126 -0.60 3.58 13.84
N VAL A 127 -0.35 3.04 15.04
CA VAL A 127 0.73 3.51 15.93
C VAL A 127 2.10 3.20 15.34
N ALA A 128 2.32 1.99 14.80
CA ALA A 128 3.59 1.64 14.16
C ALA A 128 3.90 2.54 12.96
N ALA A 129 2.91 2.80 12.09
CA ALA A 129 3.09 3.70 10.96
C ALA A 129 3.33 5.15 11.39
N ALA A 130 2.64 5.62 12.44
CA ALA A 130 2.90 6.94 13.01
C ALA A 130 4.31 7.05 13.60
N GLU A 131 4.83 5.99 14.22
CA GLU A 131 6.18 5.95 14.75
C GLU A 131 7.24 5.97 13.65
N ILE A 132 7.01 5.27 12.53
CA ILE A 132 7.87 5.34 11.33
C ILE A 132 7.83 6.77 10.73
N LEU A 133 6.65 7.39 10.66
CA LEU A 133 6.49 8.77 10.20
C LEU A 133 7.21 9.79 11.10
N LYS A 134 7.18 9.58 12.41
CA LYS A 134 7.90 10.42 13.39
C LYS A 134 9.41 10.22 13.29
N ALA A 135 9.89 8.97 13.25
CA ALA A 135 11.30 8.64 13.09
C ALA A 135 11.88 9.22 11.79
N GLY A 136 11.09 9.27 10.72
CA GLY A 136 11.50 9.84 9.43
C GLY A 136 11.45 11.38 9.34
N SER A 137 10.76 12.06 10.25
CA SER A 137 10.58 13.53 10.25
C SER A 137 11.79 14.29 10.82
N ASP A 138 11.87 15.61 10.57
CA ASP A 138 13.01 16.49 10.92
C ASP A 138 13.38 16.50 12.42
N SER A 139 12.47 16.04 13.28
CA SER A 139 12.64 15.86 14.73
C SER A 139 13.14 14.46 15.15
N GLY A 140 13.23 13.50 14.22
CA GLY A 140 13.80 12.17 14.43
C GLY A 140 15.30 12.16 14.13
N SER A 141 16.08 11.42 14.91
CA SER A 141 17.53 11.31 14.70
C SER A 141 17.81 10.81 13.26
N PRO A 142 18.76 11.43 12.53
CA PRO A 142 19.11 11.00 11.16
C PRO A 142 19.50 9.52 11.07
N GLU A 143 19.99 8.96 12.17
CA GLU A 143 20.29 7.54 12.37
C GLU A 143 19.07 6.62 12.17
N SER A 144 17.88 7.03 12.61
CA SER A 144 16.68 6.19 12.55
C SER A 144 16.15 6.02 11.12
N LEU A 145 16.20 7.08 10.31
CA LEU A 145 15.89 6.96 8.88
C LEU A 145 16.99 6.19 8.15
N GLN A 146 18.27 6.40 8.50
CA GLN A 146 19.36 5.64 7.92
C GLN A 146 19.23 4.15 8.23
N ALA A 147 18.79 3.78 9.43
CA ALA A 147 18.49 2.40 9.81
C ALA A 147 17.28 1.81 9.05
N LEU A 148 16.22 2.60 8.81
CA LEU A 148 15.09 2.18 7.96
C LEU A 148 15.50 2.00 6.51
N MET A 149 16.34 2.89 5.99
CA MET A 149 16.86 2.80 4.62
C MET A 149 17.84 1.65 4.45
N THR A 150 18.77 1.43 5.40
CA THR A 150 19.69 0.29 5.36
C THR A 150 18.96 -1.02 5.58
N GLY A 151 18.00 -1.09 6.49
CA GLY A 151 17.13 -2.26 6.67
C GLY A 151 16.27 -2.55 5.42
N GLY A 152 15.75 -1.51 4.77
CA GLY A 152 15.05 -1.61 3.50
C GLY A 152 15.95 -2.09 2.36
N LEU A 153 17.18 -1.55 2.25
CA LEU A 153 18.18 -1.97 1.26
C LEU A 153 18.66 -3.40 1.50
N VAL A 154 18.95 -3.77 2.75
CA VAL A 154 19.36 -5.12 3.10
C VAL A 154 18.23 -6.10 2.81
N SER A 155 16.99 -5.78 3.18
CA SER A 155 15.85 -6.65 2.85
C SER A 155 15.62 -6.75 1.35
N ALA A 156 15.80 -5.67 0.58
CA ALA A 156 15.71 -5.70 -0.88
C ALA A 156 16.83 -6.55 -1.51
N VAL A 157 18.08 -6.41 -1.05
CA VAL A 157 19.23 -7.20 -1.54
C VAL A 157 19.06 -8.68 -1.20
N VAL A 158 18.66 -8.99 0.03
CA VAL A 158 18.38 -10.37 0.45
C VAL A 158 17.22 -10.94 -0.37
N THR A 159 16.12 -10.20 -0.55
CA THR A 159 14.99 -10.66 -1.36
C THR A 159 15.37 -10.86 -2.83
N LEU A 160 16.23 -10.00 -3.38
CA LEU A 160 16.72 -10.11 -4.75
C LEU A 160 17.68 -11.30 -4.91
N ALA A 161 18.53 -11.57 -3.92
CA ALA A 161 19.43 -12.72 -3.91
C ALA A 161 18.67 -14.05 -3.77
N THR A 162 17.70 -14.12 -2.86
CA THR A 162 16.93 -15.33 -2.60
C THR A 162 15.87 -15.59 -3.67
N GLY A 163 15.10 -14.56 -4.05
CA GLY A 163 13.96 -14.70 -4.97
C GLY A 163 14.29 -14.43 -6.45
N GLY A 164 15.17 -13.47 -6.72
CA GLY A 164 15.49 -13.03 -8.10
C GLY A 164 16.60 -13.84 -8.76
N LEU A 165 17.67 -14.16 -8.01
CA LEU A 165 18.85 -14.84 -8.54
C LEU A 165 18.89 -16.36 -8.26
N ARG A 166 17.97 -16.89 -7.42
CA ARG A 166 17.87 -18.33 -7.08
C ARG A 166 19.24 -18.97 -6.76
N VAL A 167 20.03 -18.30 -5.93
CA VAL A 167 21.34 -18.82 -5.47
C VAL A 167 21.21 -19.71 -4.22
N LEU A 168 20.01 -19.79 -3.64
CA LEU A 168 19.64 -20.73 -2.57
C LEU A 168 18.32 -21.42 -2.90
#